data_AF-A0A2V8U6K8-F1
#
_entry.id   AF-A0A2V8U6K8-F1
#
_cell.length_a   1.000
_cell.length_b   1.000
_cell.length_c   1.000
_cell.angle_alpha   90.00
_cell.angle_beta   90.00
_cell.angle_gamma   90.00
#
_symmetry.space_group_name_H-M   'P 1'
#
loop_
_entity.id
_entity.type
_entity.pdbx_description
1 polymer ?
#
loop_
_entity_poly.entity_id
_entity_poly.type
_entity_poly.pdbx_seq_one_letter_code
_entity_poly.pdbx_strand_id
1 'polypeptide(L)'
;MMKHSFLLVSAMFTVLAQVPQGPPRLPPAPNEDEVKLPNGKSQKEEILKADYKQNLKDAAELMKLAGELKADLEKNDRYVVSIRTLKKTEDIEKLAKNIRGRLKRY
;
A
#
# COMPACT_ATOMS: atom_id res chain seq x y z
N MET A 1 -23.93 74.85 -23.65
CA MET A 1 -24.59 75.65 -22.61
C MET A 1 -25.42 74.68 -21.76
N MET A 2 -25.08 74.54 -20.46
CA MET A 2 -25.85 73.95 -19.33
C MET A 2 -26.42 72.52 -19.50
N LYS A 3 -25.88 71.48 -18.83
CA LYS A 3 -25.95 71.06 -17.40
C LYS A 3 -27.24 70.28 -17.02
N HIS A 4 -26.99 69.17 -16.32
CA HIS A 4 -27.90 68.32 -15.48
C HIS A 4 -28.82 67.37 -16.28
N SER A 5 -29.13 66.14 -15.86
CA SER A 5 -29.15 65.59 -14.51
C SER A 5 -29.10 64.05 -14.56
N PHE A 6 -28.61 63.48 -13.47
CA PHE A 6 -28.54 62.06 -13.13
C PHE A 6 -29.95 61.50 -12.87
N LEU A 7 -30.28 60.30 -13.36
CA LEU A 7 -31.14 59.33 -12.66
C LEU A 7 -31.18 57.97 -13.40
N LEU A 8 -30.62 56.98 -12.70
CA LEU A 8 -30.91 55.54 -12.68
C LEU A 8 -31.93 55.01 -13.70
N VAL A 9 -31.59 53.89 -14.34
CA VAL A 9 -32.21 52.59 -14.04
C VAL A 9 -31.37 51.45 -14.62
N SER A 10 -31.20 50.45 -13.77
CA SER A 10 -30.53 49.16 -13.94
C SER A 10 -30.93 48.42 -15.23
N ALA A 11 -29.94 47.90 -15.96
CA ALA A 11 -30.11 46.74 -16.83
C ALA A 11 -28.92 45.81 -16.62
N MET A 12 -29.10 44.96 -15.62
CA MET A 12 -28.35 43.77 -15.27
C MET A 12 -28.04 42.92 -16.53
N PHE A 13 -26.83 43.04 -17.08
CA PHE A 13 -26.32 42.06 -18.03
C PHE A 13 -25.55 41.00 -17.26
N THR A 14 -26.24 39.87 -17.08
CA THR A 14 -25.76 38.64 -16.48
C THR A 14 -24.50 38.14 -17.18
N VAL A 15 -23.40 38.09 -16.42
CA VAL A 15 -22.21 37.31 -16.76
C VAL A 15 -22.65 35.85 -16.75
N LEU A 16 -22.84 35.26 -17.94
CA LEU A 16 -22.94 33.81 -18.09
C LEU A 16 -21.60 33.21 -17.65
N ALA A 17 -21.61 32.65 -16.44
CA ALA A 17 -20.56 31.81 -15.92
C ALA A 17 -20.28 30.69 -16.93
N GLN A 18 -19.14 30.77 -17.61
CA GLN A 18 -18.57 29.63 -18.31
C GLN A 18 -18.14 28.63 -17.24
N VAL A 19 -19.02 27.67 -16.93
CA VAL A 19 -18.67 26.48 -16.15
C VAL A 19 -17.58 25.75 -16.94
N PRO A 20 -16.34 25.63 -16.43
CA PRO A 20 -15.34 24.82 -17.07
C PRO A 20 -15.85 23.38 -17.05
N GLN A 21 -16.12 22.82 -18.23
CA GLN A 21 -16.39 21.39 -18.35
C GLN A 21 -15.11 20.67 -17.93
N GLY A 22 -15.10 20.16 -16.69
CA GLY A 22 -14.05 19.26 -16.22
C GLY A 22 -13.96 18.03 -17.13
N PRO A 23 -12.82 17.33 -17.14
CA PRO A 23 -12.62 16.19 -18.01
C PRO A 23 -13.76 15.16 -17.84
N PRO A 24 -14.16 14.48 -18.92
CA PRO A 24 -15.24 13.49 -18.86
C PRO A 24 -14.92 12.48 -17.75
N ARG A 25 -15.85 12.32 -16.81
CA ARG A 25 -15.78 11.28 -15.79
C ARG A 25 -15.82 9.94 -16.53
N LEU A 26 -14.66 9.29 -16.63
CA LEU A 26 -14.57 7.89 -17.04
C LEU A 26 -15.53 7.08 -16.15
N PRO A 27 -16.36 6.18 -16.70
CA PRO A 27 -17.12 5.26 -15.87
C PRO A 27 -16.14 4.51 -14.95
N PRO A 28 -16.53 4.21 -13.69
CA PRO A 28 -15.71 3.38 -12.84
C PRO A 28 -15.39 2.10 -13.60
N ALA A 29 -14.09 1.77 -13.68
CA ALA A 29 -13.63 0.54 -14.31
C ALA A 29 -14.48 -0.62 -13.79
N PRO A 30 -14.96 -1.54 -14.66
CA PRO A 30 -15.58 -2.78 -14.19
C PRO A 30 -14.67 -3.37 -13.12
N ASN A 31 -15.22 -3.71 -11.96
CA ASN A 31 -14.46 -4.37 -10.90
C ASN A 31 -13.77 -5.58 -11.55
N GLU A 32 -12.46 -5.48 -11.77
CA GLU A 32 -11.67 -6.50 -12.45
C GLU A 32 -11.77 -7.79 -11.62
N ASP A 33 -12.68 -8.64 -12.08
CA ASP A 33 -12.81 -10.06 -11.84
C ASP A 33 -12.64 -10.50 -10.39
N GLU A 34 -13.74 -10.42 -9.64
CA GLU A 34 -13.94 -11.31 -8.50
C GLU A 34 -14.06 -12.75 -9.02
N VAL A 35 -12.93 -13.38 -9.34
CA VAL A 35 -12.87 -14.79 -9.71
C VAL A 35 -13.35 -15.59 -8.50
N LYS A 36 -14.56 -16.14 -8.59
CA LYS A 36 -15.15 -16.98 -7.55
C LYS A 36 -14.66 -18.41 -7.72
N LEU A 37 -14.22 -19.02 -6.63
CA LEU A 37 -13.90 -20.44 -6.61
C LEU A 37 -15.18 -21.28 -6.81
N PRO A 38 -15.05 -22.58 -7.18
CA PRO A 38 -16.18 -23.50 -7.30
C PRO A 38 -17.05 -23.62 -6.02
N ASN A 39 -16.52 -23.19 -4.88
CA ASN A 39 -17.20 -23.16 -3.58
C ASN A 39 -17.93 -21.83 -3.29
N GLY A 40 -17.93 -20.87 -4.23
CA GLY A 40 -18.59 -19.57 -4.12
C GLY A 40 -17.81 -18.48 -3.38
N LYS A 41 -16.60 -18.76 -2.88
CA LYS A 41 -15.76 -17.77 -2.18
C LYS A 41 -14.92 -16.95 -3.15
N SER A 42 -14.63 -15.70 -2.77
CA SER A 42 -13.71 -14.84 -3.51
C SER A 42 -12.28 -15.38 -3.42
N GLN A 43 -11.65 -15.64 -4.57
CA GLN A 43 -10.26 -16.12 -4.63
C GLN A 43 -9.30 -15.14 -3.95
N LYS A 44 -9.57 -13.84 -4.10
CA LYS A 44 -8.77 -12.77 -3.51
C LYS A 44 -8.79 -12.83 -1.98
N GLU A 45 -9.96 -13.07 -1.39
CA GLU A 45 -10.10 -13.17 0.08
C GLU A 45 -9.38 -14.40 0.64
N GLU A 46 -9.46 -15.54 -0.05
CA GLU A 46 -8.78 -16.76 0.37
C GLU A 46 -7.25 -16.59 0.32
N ILE A 47 -6.72 -15.97 -0.75
CA ILE A 47 -5.29 -15.65 -0.85
C ILE A 47 -4.87 -14.69 0.26
N LEU A 48 -5.64 -13.62 0.52
CA LEU A 48 -5.31 -12.65 1.57
C LEU A 48 -5.25 -13.31 2.95
N LYS A 49 -6.21 -14.20 3.25
CA LYS A 49 -6.22 -14.96 4.51
C LYS A 49 -5.03 -15.91 4.63
N ALA A 50 -4.65 -16.56 3.53
CA ALA A 50 -3.47 -17.43 3.49
C ALA A 50 -2.17 -16.63 3.69
N ASP A 51 -2.03 -15.51 2.98
CA ASP A 51 -0.88 -14.60 3.09
C ASP A 51 -0.74 -14.02 4.50
N TYR A 52 -1.84 -13.63 5.13
CA TYR A 52 -1.84 -13.16 6.51
C TYR A 52 -1.32 -14.23 7.47
N LYS A 53 -1.84 -15.46 7.37
CA LYS A 53 -1.36 -16.59 8.19
C LYS A 53 0.13 -16.86 7.96
N GLN A 54 0.58 -16.79 6.70
CA GLN A 54 1.99 -16.99 6.38
C GLN A 54 2.87 -15.85 6.93
N ASN A 55 2.39 -14.60 6.87
CA ASN A 55 3.10 -13.46 7.46
C ASN A 55 3.31 -13.63 8.97
N LEU A 56 2.30 -14.11 9.69
CA LEU A 56 2.44 -14.39 11.13
C LEU A 56 3.47 -15.48 11.41
N LYS A 57 3.48 -16.56 10.62
CA LYS A 57 4.47 -17.64 10.75
C LYS A 57 5.88 -17.14 10.46
N ASP A 58 6.05 -16.40 9.36
CA ASP A 58 7.34 -15.86 8.97
C ASP A 58 7.84 -14.82 9.99
N ALA A 59 6.96 -14.02 10.59
CA ALA A 59 7.34 -13.10 11.66
C ALA A 59 7.82 -13.84 12.93
N ALA A 60 7.15 -14.94 13.30
CA ALA A 60 7.59 -15.78 14.42
C ALA A 60 8.96 -16.43 14.14
N GLU A 61 9.19 -16.92 12.92
CA GLU A 61 10.49 -17.48 12.53
C GLU A 61 11.58 -16.40 12.49
N LEU A 62 11.24 -15.17 12.07
CA LEU A 62 12.17 -14.04 12.11
C LEU A 62 12.61 -13.71 13.53
N MET A 63 11.69 -13.72 14.50
CA MET A 63 12.03 -13.56 15.92
C MET A 63 12.96 -14.69 16.41
N LYS A 64 12.67 -15.93 16.02
CA LYS A 64 13.50 -17.09 16.37
C LYS A 64 14.92 -16.96 15.81
N LEU A 65 15.07 -16.71 14.50
CA LEU A 65 16.36 -16.56 13.86
C LEU A 65 17.17 -15.38 14.45
N ALA A 66 16.51 -14.26 14.75
CA ALA A 66 17.15 -13.12 15.40
C ALA A 66 17.65 -13.47 16.81
N GLY A 67 16.86 -14.21 17.59
CA GLY A 67 17.26 -14.70 18.91
C GLY A 67 18.46 -15.66 18.83
N GLU A 68 18.45 -16.58 17.87
CA GLU A 68 19.57 -17.49 17.64
C GLU A 68 20.83 -16.75 17.16
N LEU A 69 20.69 -15.76 16.28
CA LEU A 69 21.81 -14.93 15.84
C LEU A 69 22.45 -14.21 17.02
N LYS A 70 21.64 -13.62 17.90
CA LYS A 70 22.12 -13.01 19.14
C LYS A 70 22.88 -14.02 20.00
N ALA A 71 22.31 -15.20 20.23
CA ALA A 71 22.95 -16.24 21.04
C ALA A 71 24.27 -16.74 20.42
N ASP A 72 24.34 -16.85 19.09
CA ASP A 72 25.56 -17.21 18.38
C ASP A 72 26.62 -16.10 18.54
N LEU A 73 26.24 -14.82 18.51
CA LEU A 73 27.15 -13.70 18.73
C LEU A 73 27.60 -13.56 20.19
N GLU A 74 26.76 -13.88 21.18
CA GLU A 74 27.13 -13.86 22.60
C GLU A 74 28.09 -14.99 22.98
N LYS A 75 28.03 -16.13 22.28
CA LYS A 75 28.87 -17.30 22.54
C LYS A 75 30.24 -17.25 21.87
N ASN A 76 30.38 -16.52 20.76
CA ASN A 76 31.63 -16.46 20.02
C ASN A 76 32.42 -15.21 20.41
N ASP A 77 33.74 -15.33 20.60
CA ASP A 77 34.61 -14.17 20.79
C ASP A 77 34.63 -13.31 19.50
N ARG A 78 34.93 -12.01 19.64
CA ARG A 78 34.80 -10.95 18.62
C ARG A 78 35.46 -11.26 17.26
N TYR A 79 36.36 -12.22 17.23
CA TYR A 79 37.17 -12.58 16.06
C TYR A 79 36.71 -13.87 15.37
N VAL A 80 35.68 -14.56 15.88
CA VAL A 80 35.18 -15.83 15.32
C VAL A 80 33.73 -15.67 14.86
N VAL A 81 33.55 -15.30 13.58
CA VAL A 81 32.24 -15.36 12.94
C VAL A 81 32.13 -16.68 12.19
N SER A 82 31.23 -17.56 12.67
CA SER A 82 31.01 -18.84 11.99
C SER A 82 30.26 -18.63 10.66
N ILE A 83 30.54 -19.46 9.65
CA ILE A 83 29.78 -19.50 8.39
C ILE A 83 28.27 -19.70 8.67
N ARG A 84 27.94 -20.45 9.72
CA ARG A 84 26.56 -20.64 10.18
C ARG A 84 25.91 -19.32 10.61
N THR A 85 26.64 -18.46 11.33
CA THR A 85 26.15 -17.15 11.77
C THR A 85 25.90 -16.24 10.58
N LEU A 86 26.80 -16.21 9.59
CA LEU A 86 26.60 -15.48 8.33
C LEU A 86 25.34 -15.97 7.59
N LYS A 87 25.19 -17.28 7.44
CA LYS A 87 24.02 -17.88 6.80
C LYS A 87 22.70 -17.48 7.49
N LYS A 88 22.68 -17.39 8.83
CA LYS A 88 21.49 -16.91 9.55
C LYS A 88 21.14 -15.48 9.18
N THR A 89 22.12 -14.60 8.98
CA THR A 89 21.85 -13.23 8.55
C THR A 89 21.19 -13.18 7.17
N GLU A 90 21.65 -14.02 6.24
CA GLU A 90 21.05 -14.15 4.89
C GLU A 90 19.62 -14.69 4.96
N ASP A 91 19.39 -15.71 5.80
CA ASP A 91 18.06 -16.31 5.99
C ASP A 91 17.07 -15.29 6.58
N ILE A 92 17.52 -14.45 7.53
CA ILE A 92 16.73 -13.33 8.08
C ILE A 92 16.39 -12.31 6.98
N GLU A 93 17.37 -11.91 6.16
CA GLU A 93 17.14 -10.95 5.08
C GLU A 93 16.11 -11.48 4.08
N LYS A 94 16.26 -12.74 3.66
CA LYS A 94 15.33 -13.40 2.74
C LYS A 94 13.92 -13.44 3.33
N LEU A 95 13.79 -13.78 4.60
CA LEU A 95 12.49 -13.86 5.27
C LEU A 95 11.83 -12.48 5.37
N ALA A 96 12.57 -11.45 5.77
CA ALA A 96 12.08 -10.08 5.80
C ALA A 96 11.64 -9.59 4.41
N LYS A 97 12.42 -9.92 3.36
CA LYS A 97 12.09 -9.58 1.98
C LYS A 97 10.80 -10.26 1.52
N ASN A 98 10.58 -11.51 1.89
CA ASN A 98 9.36 -12.25 1.57
C ASN A 98 8.13 -11.64 2.24
N ILE A 99 8.19 -11.33 3.54
CA ILE A 99 7.10 -10.66 4.27
C ILE A 99 6.76 -9.34 3.58
N ARG A 100 7.77 -8.48 3.33
CA ARG A 100 7.58 -7.21 2.63
C ARG A 100 6.96 -7.41 1.24
N GLY A 101 7.39 -8.44 0.52
CA GLY A 101 6.85 -8.79 -0.79
C GLY A 101 5.36 -9.09 -0.73
N ARG A 102 4.89 -9.87 0.25
CA ARG A 102 3.46 -10.18 0.41
C ARG A 102 2.65 -8.96 0.86
N LEU A 103 3.20 -8.14 1.76
CA LEU A 103 2.52 -6.93 2.23
C LEU A 103 2.33 -5.87 1.14
N LYS A 104 3.21 -5.80 0.14
CA LYS A 104 3.11 -4.83 -0.97
C LYS A 104 2.16 -5.25 -2.08
N ARG A 105 1.64 -6.48 -2.09
CA ARG A 105 0.71 -6.95 -3.13
C ARG A 105 -0.69 -6.36 -3.00
N TYR A 106 -0.99 -5.73 -1.87
CA TYR A 106 -2.27 -5.16 -1.49
C TYR A 106 -2.05 -3.77 -0.89
#